data_AF-A0A830EJD9-F1
#
_entry.id   AF-A0A830EJD9-F1
#
_cell.length_a   1.000
_cell.length_b   1.000
_cell.length_c   1.000
_cell.angle_alpha   90.00
_cell.angle_beta   90.00
_cell.angle_gamma   90.00
#
_symmetry.space_group_name_H-M   'P 1'
#
loop_
_entity.id
_entity.type
_entity.pdbx_description
1 polymer ?
#
loop_
_entity_poly.entity_id
_entity_poly.type
_entity_poly.pdbx_seq_one_letter_code
_entity_poly.pdbx_strand_id
1 'polypeptide(L)'
;MEEYDSRIVKALIDLISKSKGRRITIKARSLLKFAGLNGRHSDILKTAKVLGRLADDGYVRVESNKPTRSRSRVLKYIITESMDLWRLAKENPNGAANILLKRLRDLSNYDVA
;
A
#
# COMPACT_ATOMS: atom_id res chain seq x y z
N MET A 1 5.82 14.64 -5.00
CA MET A 1 4.95 13.45 -4.81
C MET A 1 5.79 12.20 -4.54
N GLU A 2 6.92 12.04 -5.26
CA GLU A 2 7.78 10.85 -5.17
C GLU A 2 8.33 10.49 -3.78
N GLU A 3 8.74 11.44 -2.95
CA GLU A 3 9.33 11.11 -1.64
C GLU A 3 8.30 10.49 -0.69
N TYR A 4 7.06 11.00 -0.72
CA TYR A 4 5.98 10.47 0.11
C TYR A 4 5.62 9.05 -0.31
N ASP A 5 5.39 8.83 -1.61
CA ASP A 5 5.05 7.52 -2.16
C ASP A 5 6.18 6.52 -1.91
N SER A 6 7.44 6.95 -2.06
CA SER A 6 8.64 6.16 -1.71
C SER A 6 8.63 5.69 -0.27
N ARG A 7 8.33 6.58 0.69
CA ARG A 7 8.25 6.20 2.11
C ARG A 7 7.13 5.20 2.39
N ILE A 8 5.95 5.39 1.80
CA ILE A 8 4.82 4.48 1.96
C ILE A 8 5.10 3.11 1.33
N VAL A 9 5.68 3.08 0.13
CA VAL A 9 6.05 1.83 -0.55
C VAL A 9 7.13 1.08 0.23
N LYS A 10 8.19 1.76 0.65
CA LYS A 10 9.25 1.14 1.47
C LYS A 10 8.69 0.58 2.77
N ALA A 11 7.83 1.32 3.46
CA ALA A 11 7.14 0.86 4.65
C ALA A 11 6.29 -0.39 4.41
N LEU A 12 5.58 -0.46 3.27
CA LEU A 12 4.76 -1.60 2.90
C LEU A 12 5.63 -2.85 2.64
N ILE A 13 6.69 -2.68 1.85
CA ILE A 13 7.65 -3.74 1.54
C ILE A 13 8.32 -4.25 2.81
N ASP A 14 8.75 -3.36 3.69
CA ASP A 14 9.36 -3.72 4.98
C ASP A 14 8.42 -4.54 5.86
N LEU A 15 7.12 -4.19 5.89
CA LEU A 15 6.12 -4.97 6.62
C LEU A 15 5.99 -6.39 6.06
N ILE A 16 5.98 -6.53 4.73
CA ILE A 16 5.89 -7.85 4.08
C ILE A 16 7.17 -8.64 4.34
N SER A 17 8.34 -8.04 4.09
CA SER A 17 9.65 -8.71 4.20
C SER A 17 9.89 -9.23 5.62
N LYS A 18 9.53 -8.44 6.65
CA LYS A 18 9.69 -8.80 8.07
C LYS A 18 8.56 -9.67 8.64
N SER A 19 7.43 -9.81 7.93
CA SER A 19 6.30 -10.61 8.43
C SER A 19 6.66 -12.10 8.57
N LYS A 20 6.37 -12.73 9.70
CA LYS A 20 6.53 -14.19 9.87
C LYS A 20 5.30 -14.99 9.41
N GLY A 21 4.13 -14.35 9.38
CA GLY A 21 2.87 -14.99 8.96
C GLY A 21 2.73 -15.06 7.45
N ARG A 22 1.68 -15.74 6.96
CA ARG A 22 1.38 -15.91 5.51
C ARG A 22 0.41 -14.87 4.95
N ARG A 23 -0.03 -13.93 5.80
CA ARG A 23 -0.98 -12.86 5.49
C ARG A 23 -0.63 -11.66 6.34
N ILE A 24 -0.70 -10.47 5.75
CA ILE A 24 -0.73 -9.21 6.48
C ILE A 24 -2.02 -8.46 6.17
N THR A 25 -2.49 -7.70 7.16
CA THR A 25 -3.65 -6.82 7.02
C THR A 25 -3.28 -5.46 7.56
N ILE A 26 -3.42 -4.44 6.72
CA ILE A 26 -2.91 -3.09 6.96
C ILE A 26 -4.04 -2.09 6.79
N LYS A 27 -4.05 -1.05 7.63
CA LYS A 27 -4.87 0.15 7.44
C LYS A 27 -3.97 1.31 7.04
N ALA A 28 -4.47 2.24 6.23
CA ALA A 28 -3.70 3.40 5.77
C ALA A 28 -3.04 4.17 6.92
N ARG A 29 -3.79 4.47 8.00
CA ARG A 29 -3.25 5.12 9.21
C ARG A 29 -2.10 4.33 9.84
N SER A 30 -2.21 3.01 9.91
CA SER A 30 -1.19 2.14 10.51
C SER A 30 0.08 2.13 9.66
N LEU A 31 -0.06 2.07 8.33
CA LEU A 31 1.08 2.13 7.41
C LEU A 31 1.80 3.48 7.47
N LEU A 32 1.04 4.57 7.49
CA LEU A 32 1.56 5.93 7.64
C LEU A 32 2.41 6.07 8.92
N LYS A 33 1.90 5.55 10.04
CA LYS A 33 2.63 5.52 11.32
C LYS A 33 3.90 4.67 11.22
N PHE A 34 3.84 3.50 10.58
CA PHE A 34 5.00 2.64 10.37
C PHE A 34 6.07 3.31 9.48
N ALA A 35 5.65 4.11 8.51
CA ALA A 35 6.54 4.90 7.65
C ALA A 35 7.18 6.11 8.38
N GLY A 36 6.89 6.33 9.67
CA GLY A 36 7.39 7.46 10.45
C GLY A 36 6.86 8.81 9.97
N LEU A 37 5.66 8.84 9.40
CA LEU A 37 5.03 10.05 8.87
C LEU A 37 3.98 10.61 9.85
N ASN A 38 3.73 11.91 9.77
CA ASN A 38 2.77 12.61 10.61
C ASN A 38 1.35 12.05 10.42
N GLY A 39 0.63 11.83 11.51
CA GLY A 39 -0.73 11.27 11.50
C GLY A 39 -1.84 12.23 11.09
N ARG A 40 -1.55 13.29 10.31
CA ARG A 40 -2.57 14.27 9.86
C ARG A 40 -3.60 13.57 8.97
N HIS A 41 -4.84 14.06 9.01
CA HIS A 41 -5.92 13.46 8.22
C HIS A 41 -5.62 13.45 6.71
N SER A 42 -5.06 14.54 6.18
CA SER A 42 -4.64 14.64 4.78
C SER A 42 -3.57 13.60 4.40
N ASP A 43 -2.63 13.31 5.30
CA ASP A 43 -1.60 12.30 5.08
C ASP A 43 -2.20 10.89 5.11
N ILE A 44 -3.21 10.64 5.96
CA ILE A 44 -3.95 9.35 5.93
C ILE A 44 -4.66 9.16 4.58
N LEU A 45 -5.29 10.21 4.04
CA LEU A 45 -5.96 10.16 2.74
C LEU A 45 -4.96 9.92 1.59
N LYS A 46 -3.79 10.55 1.62
CA LYS A 46 -2.71 10.30 0.64
C LYS A 46 -2.23 8.86 0.70
N THR A 47 -1.97 8.30 1.88
CA THR A 47 -1.62 6.88 2.04
C THR A 47 -2.72 5.98 1.49
N ALA A 48 -3.98 6.29 1.76
CA ALA A 48 -5.11 5.53 1.24
C ALA A 48 -5.18 5.59 -0.30
N LYS A 49 -4.87 6.75 -0.92
CA LYS A 49 -4.79 6.89 -2.38
C LYS A 49 -3.69 6.02 -2.98
N VAL A 50 -2.49 6.00 -2.38
CA VAL A 50 -1.39 5.11 -2.81
C VAL A 50 -1.81 3.65 -2.75
N LEU A 51 -2.38 3.21 -1.62
CA LEU A 51 -2.83 1.83 -1.45
C LEU A 51 -4.00 1.47 -2.38
N GLY A 52 -4.87 2.43 -2.69
CA GLY A 52 -5.95 2.27 -3.68
C GLY A 52 -5.38 2.00 -5.07
N ARG A 53 -4.45 2.83 -5.54
CA ARG A 53 -3.77 2.64 -6.84
C ARG A 53 -3.06 1.28 -6.93
N LEU A 54 -2.38 0.86 -5.86
CA LEU A 54 -1.76 -0.46 -5.81
C LEU A 54 -2.79 -1.60 -5.81
N ALA A 55 -3.98 -1.37 -5.26
CA ALA A 55 -5.04 -2.35 -5.27
C ALA A 55 -5.70 -2.49 -6.64
N ASP A 56 -5.87 -1.38 -7.37
CA ASP A 56 -6.42 -1.38 -8.73
C ASP A 56 -5.54 -2.21 -9.69
N ASP A 57 -4.22 -2.21 -9.47
CA ASP A 57 -3.26 -3.04 -10.20
C ASP A 57 -3.07 -4.47 -9.63
N GLY A 58 -3.82 -4.85 -8.59
CA GLY A 58 -3.79 -6.20 -8.02
C GLY A 58 -2.62 -6.50 -7.08
N TYR A 59 -1.76 -5.53 -6.76
CA TYR A 59 -0.67 -5.71 -5.78
C TYR A 59 -1.19 -5.86 -4.35
N VAL A 60 -2.39 -5.36 -4.06
CA VAL A 60 -3.01 -5.38 -2.74
C VAL A 60 -4.50 -5.69 -2.86
N ARG A 61 -5.03 -6.54 -1.98
CA ARG A 61 -6.48 -6.81 -1.91
C ARG A 61 -7.15 -5.84 -0.95
N VAL A 62 -8.32 -5.33 -1.32
CA VAL A 62 -9.12 -4.46 -0.45
C VAL A 62 -10.28 -5.26 0.14
N GLU A 63 -10.39 -5.28 1.46
CA GLU A 63 -11.57 -5.73 2.19
C GLU A 63 -12.23 -4.53 2.89
N SER A 64 -13.57 -4.49 2.87
CA SER A 64 -14.34 -3.50 3.64
C SER A 64 -15.23 -4.18 4.66
N ASN A 65 -15.11 -3.78 5.93
CA ASN A 65 -15.87 -4.35 7.04
C ASN A 65 -17.33 -3.86 7.14
N LYS A 66 -17.85 -3.08 6.18
CA LYS A 66 -19.22 -2.51 6.24
C LYS A 66 -19.98 -2.71 4.93
N PRO A 67 -21.31 -2.91 4.98
CA PRO A 67 -22.17 -2.93 3.80
C PRO A 67 -22.11 -1.58 3.05
N THR A 68 -22.44 -1.64 1.76
CA THR A 68 -22.26 -0.61 0.71
C THR A 68 -22.78 0.81 0.99
N ARG A 69 -23.48 1.06 2.12
CA ARG A 69 -24.18 2.33 2.42
C ARG A 69 -23.56 3.24 3.50
N SER A 70 -22.43 2.91 4.11
CA SER A 70 -21.85 3.73 5.19
C SER A 70 -20.81 4.75 4.69
N ARG A 71 -21.05 6.05 4.93
CA ARG A 71 -20.15 7.20 4.62
C ARG A 71 -18.72 7.06 5.15
N SER A 72 -18.46 6.25 6.19
CA SER A 72 -17.11 5.98 6.71
C SER A 72 -16.68 4.52 6.47
N ARG A 73 -16.09 4.27 5.29
CA ARG A 73 -15.53 2.97 4.94
C ARG A 73 -14.11 2.86 5.47
N VAL A 74 -13.90 2.07 6.52
CA VAL A 74 -12.53 1.70 6.93
C VAL A 74 -12.06 0.57 6.02
N LEU A 75 -11.20 0.91 5.06
CA LEU A 75 -10.58 -0.06 4.17
C LEU A 75 -9.47 -0.83 4.89
N LYS A 76 -9.45 -2.14 4.68
CA LYS A 76 -8.35 -3.03 5.04
C LYS A 76 -7.66 -3.47 3.77
N TYR A 77 -6.34 -3.35 3.76
CA TYR A 77 -5.46 -3.72 2.68
C TYR A 77 -4.75 -5.01 3.05
N ILE A 78 -4.83 -6.02 2.19
CA ILE A 78 -4.42 -7.38 2.50
C ILE A 78 -3.43 -7.86 1.45
N ILE A 79 -2.38 -8.48 1.93
CA ILE A 79 -1.35 -9.11 1.11
C ILE A 79 -1.12 -10.51 1.68
N THR A 80 -1.18 -11.53 0.82
CA THR A 80 -1.06 -12.95 1.18
C THR A 80 0.08 -13.61 0.43
N GLU A 81 0.55 -14.76 0.91
CA GLU A 81 1.64 -15.53 0.29
C GLU A 81 1.38 -15.93 -1.17
N SER A 82 0.11 -16.01 -1.57
CA SER A 82 -0.33 -16.29 -2.93
C SER A 82 -0.17 -15.13 -3.90
N MET A 83 0.20 -13.94 -3.43
CA MET A 83 0.32 -12.74 -4.28
C MET A 83 1.77 -12.53 -4.71
N ASP A 84 2.00 -12.10 -5.94
CA ASP A 84 3.35 -11.88 -6.47
C ASP A 84 4.12 -10.85 -5.65
N LEU A 85 3.44 -9.79 -5.19
CA LEU A 85 4.07 -8.79 -4.33
C LEU A 85 4.65 -9.42 -3.05
N TRP A 86 3.98 -10.43 -2.49
CA TRP A 86 4.49 -11.12 -1.31
C TRP A 86 5.83 -11.78 -1.59
N ARG A 87 5.88 -12.60 -2.65
CA ARG A 87 7.09 -13.30 -3.06
C ARG A 87 8.23 -12.34 -3.37
N LEU A 88 7.96 -11.32 -4.18
CA LEU A 88 8.95 -10.31 -4.56
C LEU A 88 9.50 -9.57 -3.33
N ALA A 89 8.64 -9.17 -2.40
CA ALA A 89 9.07 -8.47 -1.19
C ALA A 89 9.85 -9.38 -0.22
N LYS A 90 9.64 -10.70 -0.27
CA LYS A 90 10.42 -11.69 0.50
C LYS A 90 11.79 -11.95 -0.11
N GLU A 91 11.85 -12.08 -1.43
CA GLU A 91 13.06 -12.47 -2.16
C GLU A 91 13.99 -11.28 -2.40
N ASN A 92 13.45 -10.14 -2.84
CA ASN A 92 14.20 -8.93 -3.13
C ASN A 92 13.39 -7.67 -2.76
N PRO A 93 13.44 -7.25 -1.47
CA PRO A 93 12.71 -6.08 -0.98
C PRO A 93 12.98 -4.80 -1.79
N ASN A 94 14.26 -4.53 -2.09
CA ASN A 94 14.65 -3.32 -2.83
C ASN A 94 14.11 -3.35 -4.27
N GLY A 95 14.18 -4.50 -4.94
CA GLY A 95 13.60 -4.70 -6.26
C GLY A 95 12.08 -4.50 -6.27
N ALA A 96 11.38 -5.08 -5.29
CA ALA A 96 9.94 -4.94 -5.14
C ALA A 96 9.51 -3.47 -4.93
N ALA A 97 10.25 -2.72 -4.11
CA ALA A 97 9.99 -1.30 -3.89
C ALA A 97 10.16 -0.48 -5.18
N ASN A 98 11.20 -0.76 -5.96
CA ASN A 98 11.45 -0.06 -7.23
C ASN A 98 10.36 -0.35 -8.27
N ILE A 99 9.88 -1.60 -8.36
CA ILE A 99 8.79 -1.99 -9.26
C ILE A 99 7.52 -1.20 -8.92
N LEU A 100 7.12 -1.19 -7.64
CA LEU A 100 5.93 -0.45 -7.20
C LEU A 100 6.05 1.05 -7.44
N LEU A 101 7.22 1.64 -7.18
CA LEU A 101 7.45 3.07 -7.39
C LEU A 101 7.40 3.44 -8.87
N LYS A 102 8.02 2.64 -9.74
CA LYS A 102 7.91 2.82 -11.19
C LYS A 102 6.45 2.77 -11.62
N ARG A 103 5.70 1.78 -11.15
CA ARG A 103 4.29 1.64 -11.50
C ARG A 103 3.43 2.81 -11.03
N LEU A 104 3.64 3.31 -9.80
CA LEU A 104 2.92 4.49 -9.30
C LEU A 104 3.23 5.76 -10.09
N ARG A 105 4.48 5.91 -10.58
CA ARG A 105 4.85 7.02 -11.48
C ARG A 105 4.13 6.91 -12.81
N ASP A 106 4.14 5.72 -13.41
CA ASP A 106 3.45 5.46 -14.68
C ASP A 106 1.96 5.81 -14.57
N LEU A 107 1.28 5.34 -13.53
CA LEU A 107 -0.13 5.66 -13.26
C LEU A 107 -0.37 7.15 -13.03
N SER A 108 0.55 7.83 -12.35
CA SER A 108 0.42 9.26 -12.09
C SER A 108 0.53 10.09 -13.37
N ASN A 109 1.22 9.59 -14.40
CA ASN A 109 1.30 10.26 -15.70
C ASN A 109 0.03 10.07 -16.54
N TYR A 110 -0.71 8.98 -16.34
CA TYR A 110 -2.00 8.74 -17.03
C TYR A 110 -3.17 9.52 -16.42
N ASP A 111 -3.13 9.88 -15.13
CA ASP A 111 -4.15 10.71 -14.48
C ASP A 111 -4.15 12.19 -14.96
N VAL A 112 -3.18 12.61 -15.78
CA VAL A 112 -2.99 14.01 -16.26
C VAL A 112 -3.16 14.15 -17.78
N ALA A 113 -3.52 13.07 -18.48
CA ALA A 113 -3.79 13.04 -19.92
C ALA A 113 -5.29 12.87 -20.18
#